data_AF-A0A973E2R0-F1
#
_entry.id   AF-A0A973E2R0-F1
#
_cell.length_a   1.000
_cell.length_b   1.000
_cell.length_c   1.000
_cell.angle_alpha   90.00
_cell.angle_beta   90.00
_cell.angle_gamma   90.00
#
_symmetry.space_group_name_H-M   'P 1'
#
loop_
_entity.id
_entity.type
_entity.pdbx_description
1 polymer ?
#
loop_
_entity_poly.entity_id
_entity_poly.type
_entity_poly.pdbx_seq_one_letter_code
_entity_poly.pdbx_strand_id
1 'polypeptide(L)'
;MPSPQTKSLIDELTIDPDTPLIISDADEVIFELFTHMFEYFDKHGYKFTGTSLVGFEIDEYLFSHDDNKQINKDDFLRIITAFFTHHGDDMPMVKNAYDNLMHLSNHCQIIILTNAPHDYRNRRVEIYKSHGIHFPIITNIGNKSAAVTEIIKDHNAPIFFIDDSPEHHISIMATNPHIHCIHFIGDEQYAKLVSDVDNVALKSTCWNEVKHFIDAQLSL
;
A
#
# COMPACT_ATOMS: atom_id res chain seq x y z
N MET A 1 -9.78 7.10 -15.79
CA MET A 1 -10.80 7.33 -14.75
C MET A 1 -10.83 6.10 -13.84
N PRO A 2 -11.07 6.27 -12.53
CA PRO A 2 -11.19 5.15 -11.60
C PRO A 2 -12.42 4.29 -11.90
N SER A 3 -12.51 3.09 -11.30
CA SER A 3 -13.72 2.26 -11.40
C SER A 3 -14.93 3.00 -10.82
N PRO A 4 -16.18 2.69 -11.23
CA PRO A 4 -17.36 3.32 -10.66
C PRO A 4 -17.46 3.21 -9.13
N GLN A 5 -17.06 2.06 -8.58
CA GLN A 5 -17.05 1.81 -7.15
C GLN A 5 -15.99 2.66 -6.44
N THR A 6 -14.75 2.69 -6.95
CA THR A 6 -13.70 3.57 -6.43
C THR A 6 -14.13 5.03 -6.50
N LYS A 7 -14.73 5.45 -7.62
CA LYS A 7 -15.21 6.82 -7.81
C LYS A 7 -16.28 7.20 -6.78
N SER A 8 -17.25 6.32 -6.53
CA SER A 8 -18.30 6.55 -5.52
C SER A 8 -17.70 6.78 -4.13
N LEU A 9 -16.66 6.03 -3.76
CA LEU A 9 -15.98 6.22 -2.48
C LEU A 9 -15.22 7.55 -2.42
N ILE A 10 -14.61 7.97 -3.53
CA ILE A 10 -13.92 9.27 -3.63
C ILE A 10 -14.94 10.42 -3.51
N ASP A 11 -16.13 10.27 -4.09
CA ASP A 11 -17.21 11.27 -4.01
C ASP A 11 -17.76 11.49 -2.59
N GLU A 12 -17.55 10.52 -1.69
CA GLU A 12 -17.91 10.63 -0.27
C GLU A 12 -16.87 11.41 0.56
N LEU A 13 -15.69 11.68 -0.01
CA LEU A 13 -14.62 12.38 0.71
C LEU A 13 -14.95 13.87 0.86
N THR A 14 -14.60 14.41 2.03
CA THR A 14 -14.51 15.85 2.26
C THR A 14 -13.04 16.18 2.47
N ILE A 15 -12.43 16.84 1.47
CA ILE A 15 -11.02 17.21 1.47
C ILE A 15 -10.94 18.74 1.43
N ASP A 16 -10.22 19.32 2.39
CA ASP A 16 -9.81 20.72 2.33
C ASP A 16 -8.68 20.86 1.29
N PRO A 17 -8.86 21.65 0.20
CA PRO A 17 -7.85 21.79 -0.84
C PRO A 17 -6.58 22.50 -0.37
N ASP A 18 -6.62 23.23 0.75
CA ASP A 18 -5.51 24.05 1.23
C ASP A 18 -4.75 23.42 2.41
N THR A 19 -5.15 22.22 2.84
CA THR A 19 -4.46 21.44 3.88
C THR A 19 -3.67 20.28 3.24
N PRO A 20 -2.38 20.07 3.55
CA PRO A 20 -1.57 19.00 2.96
C PRO A 20 -2.24 17.62 3.00
N LEU A 21 -2.00 16.81 1.96
CA LEU A 21 -2.67 15.52 1.80
C LEU A 21 -1.66 14.37 1.69
N ILE A 22 -1.90 13.32 2.48
CA ILE A 22 -1.23 12.02 2.36
C ILE A 22 -2.21 11.01 1.79
N ILE A 23 -1.85 10.37 0.69
CA ILE A 23 -2.52 9.19 0.16
C ILE A 23 -1.58 8.00 0.39
N SER A 24 -1.95 7.11 1.30
CA SER A 24 -1.12 5.96 1.69
C SER A 24 -1.73 4.66 1.19
N ASP A 25 -0.92 3.74 0.66
CA ASP A 25 -1.29 2.33 0.65
C ASP A 25 -1.36 1.79 2.08
N ALA A 26 -1.93 0.60 2.22
CA ALA A 26 -2.03 -0.11 3.48
C ALA A 26 -1.13 -1.35 3.54
N ASP A 27 -1.19 -2.22 2.53
CA ASP A 27 -0.46 -3.48 2.58
C ASP A 27 1.02 -3.21 2.30
N GLU A 28 1.91 -3.77 3.13
CA GLU A 28 3.36 -3.52 3.17
C GLU A 28 3.79 -2.07 3.52
N VAL A 29 2.84 -1.16 3.66
CA VAL A 29 3.07 0.23 4.07
C VAL A 29 2.64 0.47 5.51
N ILE A 30 1.39 0.14 5.84
CA ILE A 30 0.81 0.28 7.19
C ILE A 30 0.84 -1.06 7.92
N PHE A 31 0.60 -2.17 7.20
CA PHE A 31 0.55 -3.53 7.73
C PHE A 31 1.63 -4.40 7.08
N GLU A 32 2.23 -5.30 7.85
CA GLU A 32 3.30 -6.20 7.40
C GLU A 32 2.73 -7.33 6.53
N LEU A 33 2.56 -7.07 5.23
CA LEU A 33 1.97 -8.03 4.30
C LEU A 33 2.93 -9.18 4.02
N PHE A 34 4.14 -8.87 3.56
CA PHE A 34 4.99 -9.88 2.96
C PHE A 34 5.45 -10.92 3.98
N THR A 35 5.93 -10.48 5.14
CA THR A 35 6.37 -11.39 6.22
C THR A 35 5.27 -12.39 6.59
N HIS A 36 4.04 -11.91 6.79
CA HIS A 36 2.92 -12.76 7.18
C HIS A 36 2.45 -13.68 6.06
N MET A 37 2.46 -13.18 4.82
CA MET A 37 2.10 -13.96 3.65
C MET A 37 3.09 -15.11 3.41
N PHE A 38 4.39 -14.85 3.53
CA PHE A 38 5.40 -15.89 3.31
C PHE A 38 5.49 -16.89 4.45
N GLU A 39 5.27 -16.47 5.71
CA GLU A 39 5.05 -17.40 6.81
C GLU A 39 3.81 -18.29 6.59
N TYR A 40 2.73 -17.70 6.07
CA TYR A 40 1.52 -18.45 5.74
C TYR A 40 1.80 -19.48 4.65
N PHE A 41 2.52 -19.11 3.59
CA PHE A 41 2.94 -20.04 2.54
C PHE A 41 3.74 -21.21 3.11
N ASP A 42 4.76 -20.94 3.93
CA ASP A 42 5.60 -21.99 4.52
C ASP A 42 4.79 -22.96 5.38
N LYS A 43 3.92 -22.42 6.25
CA LYS A 43 3.01 -23.22 7.09
C LYS A 43 2.05 -24.10 6.28
N HIS A 44 1.76 -23.74 5.03
CA HIS A 44 0.83 -24.47 4.15
C HIS A 44 1.52 -25.33 3.08
N GLY A 45 2.82 -25.59 3.23
CA GLY A 45 3.53 -26.49 2.32
C GLY A 45 4.07 -25.81 1.06
N TYR A 46 4.20 -24.48 1.08
CA TYR A 46 4.71 -23.71 -0.05
C TYR A 46 5.96 -22.93 0.33
N LYS A 47 6.93 -22.85 -0.58
CA LYS A 47 8.12 -22.02 -0.43
C LYS A 47 8.12 -20.91 -1.47
N PHE A 48 8.36 -19.70 -0.99
CA PHE A 48 8.70 -18.59 -1.85
C PHE A 48 10.22 -18.54 -2.05
N THR A 49 10.67 -18.49 -3.30
CA THR A 49 12.10 -18.44 -3.66
C THR A 49 12.45 -17.21 -4.50
N GLY A 50 11.66 -16.15 -4.39
CA GLY A 50 11.80 -14.97 -5.23
C GLY A 50 13.12 -14.25 -5.00
N THR A 51 13.79 -13.93 -6.08
CA THR A 51 15.01 -13.10 -6.09
C THR A 51 14.73 -11.69 -6.63
N SER A 52 13.50 -11.43 -7.08
CA SER A 52 13.04 -10.16 -7.64
C SER A 52 11.52 -10.07 -7.56
N LEU A 53 10.98 -8.87 -7.31
CA LEU A 53 9.56 -8.54 -7.23
C LEU A 53 9.31 -7.24 -8.04
N VAL A 54 9.66 -7.24 -9.32
CA VAL A 54 9.53 -6.04 -10.19
C VAL A 54 8.07 -5.65 -10.42
N GLY A 55 7.14 -6.62 -10.38
CA GLY A 55 5.71 -6.40 -10.62
C GLY A 55 4.80 -7.37 -9.85
N PHE A 56 5.15 -7.73 -8.61
CA PHE A 56 4.38 -8.68 -7.79
C PHE A 56 4.18 -10.08 -8.42
N GLU A 57 5.20 -10.59 -9.09
CA GLU A 57 5.27 -11.95 -9.69
C GLU A 57 5.40 -13.06 -8.62
N ILE A 58 4.71 -12.93 -7.49
CA ILE A 58 4.82 -13.87 -6.36
C ILE A 58 4.44 -15.29 -6.81
N ASP A 59 3.51 -15.41 -7.75
CA ASP A 59 3.09 -16.67 -8.37
C ASP A 59 4.23 -17.36 -9.15
N GLU A 60 5.16 -16.60 -9.71
CA GLU A 60 6.30 -17.15 -10.45
C GLU A 60 7.34 -17.81 -9.54
N TYR A 61 7.37 -17.40 -8.27
CA TYR A 61 8.37 -17.82 -7.30
C TYR A 61 7.81 -18.68 -6.16
N LEU A 62 6.56 -19.14 -6.28
CA LEU A 62 5.93 -20.01 -5.29
C LEU A 62 6.00 -21.48 -5.74
N PHE A 63 6.55 -22.34 -4.88
CA PHE A 63 6.75 -23.76 -5.18
C PHE A 63 6.19 -24.64 -4.06
N SER A 64 5.71 -25.83 -4.40
CA SER A 64 5.37 -26.86 -3.42
C SER A 64 6.62 -27.38 -2.70
N HIS A 65 6.53 -27.57 -1.38
CA HIS A 65 7.56 -28.24 -0.58
C HIS A 65 7.68 -29.73 -0.94
N ASP A 66 6.57 -30.37 -1.32
CA ASP A 66 6.52 -31.82 -1.53
C ASP A 66 7.30 -32.28 -2.77
N ASP A 67 7.16 -31.54 -3.88
CA ASP A 67 7.69 -31.96 -5.18
C ASP A 67 8.48 -30.88 -5.92
N ASN A 68 8.69 -29.72 -5.29
CA ASN A 68 9.38 -28.57 -5.87
C ASN A 68 8.77 -28.06 -7.19
N LYS A 69 7.52 -28.38 -7.49
CA LYS A 69 6.84 -27.82 -8.66
C LYS A 69 6.32 -26.44 -8.36
N GLN A 70 6.40 -25.57 -9.36
CA GLN A 70 5.81 -24.24 -9.30
C GLN A 70 4.29 -24.34 -9.16
N ILE A 71 3.73 -23.51 -8.30
CA ILE A 71 2.30 -23.37 -8.15
C ILE A 71 1.74 -22.66 -9.38
N ASN A 72 0.69 -23.23 -9.99
CA ASN A 72 0.04 -22.59 -11.13
C ASN A 72 -0.81 -21.40 -10.69
N LYS A 73 -1.20 -20.54 -11.64
CA LYS A 73 -1.93 -19.29 -11.35
C LYS A 73 -3.26 -19.49 -10.64
N ASP A 74 -4.02 -20.53 -11.02
CA ASP A 74 -5.33 -20.81 -10.39
C ASP A 74 -5.16 -21.23 -8.93
N ASP A 75 -4.17 -22.09 -8.66
CA ASP A 75 -3.82 -22.51 -7.31
C ASP A 75 -3.29 -21.34 -6.48
N PHE A 76 -2.42 -20.51 -7.06
CA PHE A 76 -1.92 -19.29 -6.42
C PHE A 76 -3.06 -18.35 -6.04
N LEU A 77 -4.01 -18.10 -6.96
CA LEU A 77 -5.18 -17.27 -6.69
C LEU A 77 -6.01 -17.82 -5.52
N ARG A 78 -6.19 -19.14 -5.43
CA ARG A 78 -6.88 -19.75 -4.28
C ARG A 78 -6.09 -19.57 -2.98
N ILE A 79 -4.77 -19.79 -3.01
CA ILE A 79 -3.90 -19.66 -1.84
C ILE A 79 -3.90 -18.22 -1.31
N ILE A 80 -3.71 -17.23 -2.19
CA ILE A 80 -3.69 -15.82 -1.78
C ILE A 80 -5.06 -15.34 -1.31
N THR A 81 -6.15 -15.81 -1.94
CA THR A 81 -7.52 -15.52 -1.48
C THR A 81 -7.76 -16.10 -0.08
N ALA A 82 -7.30 -17.32 0.19
CA ALA A 82 -7.40 -17.94 1.50
C ALA A 82 -6.57 -17.19 2.56
N PHE A 83 -5.36 -16.76 2.21
CA PHE A 83 -4.53 -15.90 3.06
C PHE A 83 -5.29 -14.64 3.49
N PHE A 84 -5.79 -13.84 2.53
CA PHE A 84 -6.51 -12.62 2.88
C PHE A 84 -7.79 -12.92 3.67
N THR A 85 -8.51 -13.98 3.32
CA THR A 85 -9.77 -14.35 4.00
C THR A 85 -9.56 -14.71 5.48
N HIS A 86 -8.48 -15.42 5.81
CA HIS A 86 -8.30 -16.01 7.13
C HIS A 86 -7.21 -15.36 7.99
N HIS A 87 -6.24 -14.67 7.36
CA HIS A 87 -5.06 -14.14 8.04
C HIS A 87 -4.83 -12.66 7.76
N GLY A 88 -5.49 -12.07 6.75
CA GLY A 88 -5.34 -10.65 6.42
C GLY A 88 -5.77 -9.70 7.55
N ASP A 89 -6.58 -10.17 8.49
CA ASP A 89 -7.10 -9.36 9.58
C ASP A 89 -6.13 -9.24 10.77
N ASP A 90 -5.21 -10.19 10.89
CA ASP A 90 -4.29 -10.31 12.02
C ASP A 90 -2.87 -9.84 11.67
N MET A 91 -2.71 -9.16 10.53
CA MET A 91 -1.42 -8.61 10.13
C MET A 91 -1.02 -7.50 11.11
N PRO A 92 0.17 -7.59 11.73
CA PRO A 92 0.68 -6.53 12.57
C PRO A 92 1.01 -5.30 11.73
N MET A 93 1.06 -4.15 12.39
CA MET A 93 1.46 -2.91 11.75
C MET A 93 2.97 -2.86 11.55
N VAL A 94 3.39 -2.26 10.43
CA VAL A 94 4.78 -1.91 10.20
C VAL A 94 5.27 -1.04 11.35
N LYS A 95 6.50 -1.29 11.81
CA LYS A 95 7.11 -0.58 12.93
C LYS A 95 6.97 0.94 12.80
N ASN A 96 6.43 1.56 13.86
CA ASN A 96 6.14 2.99 13.98
C ASN A 96 5.11 3.57 12.97
N ALA A 97 4.43 2.76 12.16
CA ALA A 97 3.43 3.25 11.21
C ALA A 97 2.32 4.03 11.92
N TYR A 98 1.77 3.46 13.00
CA TYR A 98 0.69 4.09 13.79
C TYR A 98 1.10 5.46 14.32
N ASP A 99 2.19 5.52 15.08
CA ASP A 99 2.63 6.76 15.75
C ASP A 99 2.95 7.86 14.74
N ASN A 100 3.59 7.51 13.61
CA ASN A 100 3.92 8.48 12.57
C ASN A 100 2.67 8.95 11.81
N LEU A 101 1.73 8.07 11.47
CA LEU A 101 0.46 8.46 10.86
C LEU A 101 -0.35 9.38 11.77
N MET A 102 -0.43 9.06 13.06
CA MET A 102 -1.11 9.92 14.03
C MET A 102 -0.42 11.28 14.20
N HIS A 103 0.92 11.32 14.22
CA HIS A 103 1.66 12.58 14.23
C HIS A 103 1.36 13.42 12.98
N LEU A 104 1.46 12.82 11.79
CA LEU A 104 1.22 13.49 10.51
C LEU A 104 -0.23 13.97 10.39
N SER A 105 -1.19 13.24 10.96
CA SER A 105 -2.61 13.63 10.95
C SER A 105 -2.91 14.94 11.68
N ASN A 106 -1.97 15.47 12.49
CA ASN A 106 -2.15 16.77 13.14
C ASN A 106 -2.05 17.96 12.15
N HIS A 107 -1.47 17.75 10.98
CA HIS A 107 -1.24 18.81 9.98
C HIS A 107 -1.49 18.36 8.53
N CYS A 108 -1.69 17.07 8.29
CA CYS A 108 -2.10 16.49 7.02
C CYS A 108 -3.47 15.83 7.12
N GLN A 109 -4.25 15.93 6.04
CA GLN A 109 -5.34 14.99 5.78
C GLN A 109 -4.73 13.66 5.31
N ILE A 110 -5.31 12.54 5.75
CA ILE A 110 -4.82 11.21 5.37
C ILE A 110 -5.96 10.41 4.75
N ILE A 111 -5.71 9.84 3.59
CA ILE A 111 -6.58 8.88 2.90
C ILE A 111 -5.81 7.60 2.70
N ILE A 112 -6.43 6.47 3.03
CA ILE A 112 -5.87 5.16 2.71
C ILE A 112 -6.45 4.69 1.38
N LEU A 113 -5.60 4.51 0.37
CA LEU A 113 -5.95 4.02 -0.96
C LEU A 113 -5.33 2.63 -1.17
N THR A 114 -6.13 1.59 -0.98
CA THR A 114 -5.66 0.21 -0.97
C THR A 114 -6.26 -0.59 -2.13
N ASN A 115 -5.45 -1.43 -2.78
CA ASN A 115 -5.96 -2.39 -3.75
C ASN A 115 -6.61 -3.57 -3.02
N ALA A 116 -7.93 -3.70 -3.13
CA ALA A 116 -8.69 -4.76 -2.50
C ALA A 116 -10.06 -4.93 -3.18
N PRO A 117 -10.68 -6.11 -3.13
CA PRO A 117 -12.07 -6.29 -3.51
C PRO A 117 -12.98 -5.30 -2.78
N HIS A 118 -13.89 -4.65 -3.50
CA HIS A 118 -14.74 -3.59 -2.95
C HIS A 118 -15.67 -4.07 -1.83
N ASP A 119 -16.16 -5.32 -1.93
CA ASP A 119 -16.97 -5.98 -0.91
C ASP A 119 -16.20 -6.26 0.40
N TYR A 120 -14.87 -6.28 0.34
CA TYR A 120 -13.98 -6.44 1.48
C TYR A 120 -13.75 -5.14 2.28
N ARG A 121 -14.16 -3.99 1.73
CA ARG A 121 -13.89 -2.67 2.32
C ARG A 121 -14.37 -2.56 3.77
N ASN A 122 -15.61 -2.96 4.04
CA ASN A 122 -16.20 -2.82 5.38
C ASN A 122 -15.42 -3.62 6.42
N ARG A 123 -14.90 -4.79 6.04
CA ARG A 123 -14.04 -5.60 6.89
C ARG A 123 -12.71 -4.88 7.19
N ARG A 124 -12.04 -4.32 6.16
CA ARG A 124 -10.83 -3.47 6.35
C ARG A 124 -11.10 -2.29 7.29
N VAL A 125 -12.24 -1.60 7.14
CA VAL A 125 -12.61 -0.48 8.02
C VAL A 125 -12.64 -0.92 9.49
N GLU A 126 -13.25 -2.07 9.80
CA GLU A 126 -13.33 -2.55 11.18
C GLU A 126 -11.97 -2.99 11.74
N ILE A 127 -11.13 -3.64 10.91
CA ILE A 127 -9.75 -4.01 11.29
C ILE A 127 -8.91 -2.76 11.57
N TYR A 128 -9.03 -1.73 10.73
CA TYR A 128 -8.21 -0.53 10.89
C TYR A 128 -8.65 0.23 12.15
N LYS A 129 -9.96 0.29 12.41
CA LYS A 129 -10.50 0.82 13.67
C LYS A 129 -10.01 0.06 14.89
N SER A 130 -9.88 -1.28 14.84
CA SER A 130 -9.34 -2.04 15.97
C SER A 130 -7.86 -1.73 16.24
N HIS A 131 -7.15 -1.20 15.25
CA HIS A 131 -5.80 -0.66 15.36
C HIS A 131 -5.76 0.86 15.65
N GLY A 132 -6.92 1.49 15.91
CA GLY A 132 -7.02 2.93 16.18
C GLY A 132 -6.87 3.83 14.95
N ILE A 133 -6.94 3.27 13.74
CA ILE A 133 -6.87 4.01 12.48
C ILE A 133 -8.30 4.36 12.04
N HIS A 134 -8.56 5.66 11.89
CA HIS A 134 -9.88 6.20 11.58
C HIS A 134 -9.95 6.98 10.25
N PHE A 135 -8.89 6.92 9.44
CA PHE A 135 -8.83 7.62 8.17
C PHE A 135 -9.81 7.04 7.13
N PRO A 136 -10.31 7.85 6.18
CA PRO A 136 -11.09 7.35 5.06
C PRO A 136 -10.33 6.26 4.27
N ILE A 137 -11.01 5.15 4.02
CA ILE A 137 -10.45 4.02 3.25
C ILE A 137 -11.15 3.96 1.90
N ILE A 138 -10.36 3.98 0.83
CA ILE A 138 -10.78 3.83 -0.56
C ILE A 138 -10.20 2.53 -1.10
N THR A 139 -11.07 1.60 -1.46
CA THR A 139 -10.66 0.39 -2.19
C THR A 139 -10.51 0.69 -3.67
N ASN A 140 -9.44 0.21 -4.29
CA ASN A 140 -9.13 0.33 -5.70
C ASN A 140 -8.86 -1.05 -6.33
N ILE A 141 -8.90 -1.14 -7.66
CA ILE A 141 -8.50 -2.33 -8.41
C ILE A 141 -7.49 -1.91 -9.48
N GLY A 142 -6.34 -2.59 -9.52
CA GLY A 142 -5.28 -2.31 -10.48
C GLY A 142 -4.54 -1.00 -10.18
N ASN A 143 -4.07 -0.32 -11.23
CA ASN A 143 -3.26 0.88 -11.08
C ASN A 143 -4.02 2.01 -10.36
N LYS A 144 -3.35 2.67 -9.40
CA LYS A 144 -3.94 3.73 -8.55
C LYS A 144 -3.95 5.14 -9.17
N SER A 145 -3.22 5.37 -10.26
CA SER A 145 -3.02 6.71 -10.84
C SER A 145 -4.34 7.42 -11.16
N ALA A 146 -5.33 6.70 -11.69
CA ALA A 146 -6.63 7.29 -11.99
C ALA A 146 -7.43 7.67 -10.74
N ALA A 147 -7.31 6.90 -9.65
CA ALA A 147 -7.95 7.21 -8.37
C ALA A 147 -7.25 8.40 -7.70
N VAL A 148 -5.92 8.41 -7.67
CA VAL A 148 -5.12 9.52 -7.16
C VAL A 148 -5.47 10.82 -7.88
N THR A 149 -5.45 10.83 -9.22
CA THR A 149 -5.80 11.99 -10.04
C THR A 149 -7.19 12.55 -9.71
N GLU A 150 -8.15 11.67 -9.45
CA GLU A 150 -9.50 12.09 -9.09
C GLU A 150 -9.56 12.68 -7.67
N ILE A 151 -8.87 12.09 -6.70
CA ILE A 151 -8.80 12.58 -5.31
C ILE A 151 -8.19 13.99 -5.25
N ILE A 152 -7.17 14.25 -6.05
CA ILE A 152 -6.37 15.49 -5.96
C ILE A 152 -6.81 16.61 -6.91
N LYS A 153 -7.89 16.39 -7.67
CA LYS A 153 -8.26 17.21 -8.84
C LYS A 153 -8.27 18.73 -8.58
N ASP A 154 -8.72 19.14 -7.40
CA ASP A 154 -8.86 20.55 -7.01
C ASP A 154 -8.00 20.89 -5.77
N HIS A 155 -6.94 20.11 -5.52
CA HIS A 155 -6.07 20.26 -4.35
C HIS A 155 -4.89 21.22 -4.62
N ASN A 156 -4.60 22.12 -3.67
CA ASN A 156 -3.60 23.17 -3.82
C ASN A 156 -2.36 22.97 -2.92
N ALA A 157 -2.53 22.30 -1.79
CA ALA A 157 -1.46 22.05 -0.84
C ALA A 157 -0.53 20.90 -1.28
N PRO A 158 0.64 20.71 -0.63
CA PRO A 158 1.52 19.59 -0.92
C PRO A 158 0.83 18.22 -0.78
N ILE A 159 1.10 17.33 -1.74
CA ILE A 159 0.54 15.98 -1.80
C ILE A 159 1.67 14.97 -1.68
N PHE A 160 1.49 13.99 -0.81
CA PHE A 160 2.40 12.87 -0.60
C PHE A 160 1.69 11.57 -0.95
N PHE A 161 2.34 10.73 -1.75
CA PHE A 161 1.85 9.40 -2.09
C PHE A 161 2.82 8.35 -1.56
N ILE A 162 2.36 7.47 -0.68
CA ILE A 162 3.18 6.44 -0.01
C ILE A 162 2.68 5.08 -0.48
N ASP A 163 3.53 4.31 -1.15
CA ASP A 163 3.16 3.02 -1.75
C ASP A 163 4.40 2.15 -1.92
N ASP A 164 4.24 0.84 -1.93
CA ASP A 164 5.31 -0.14 -2.05
C ASP A 164 5.55 -0.57 -3.51
N SER A 165 4.59 -0.31 -4.40
CA SER A 165 4.64 -0.74 -5.80
C SER A 165 5.38 0.23 -6.73
N PRO A 166 6.43 -0.24 -7.45
CA PRO A 166 7.08 0.53 -8.50
C PRO A 166 6.14 1.05 -9.58
N GLU A 167 5.19 0.20 -10.01
CA GLU A 167 4.28 0.52 -11.11
C GLU A 167 3.32 1.66 -10.77
N HIS A 168 2.89 1.75 -9.50
CA HIS A 168 2.06 2.85 -9.04
C HIS A 168 2.83 4.17 -9.09
N HIS A 169 4.06 4.19 -8.57
CA HIS A 169 4.93 5.38 -8.60
C HIS A 169 5.21 5.85 -10.03
N ILE A 170 5.60 4.93 -10.92
CA ILE A 170 5.86 5.26 -12.33
C ILE A 170 4.62 5.89 -12.98
N SER A 171 3.45 5.30 -12.79
CA SER A 171 2.21 5.80 -13.39
C SER A 171 1.75 7.13 -12.81
N ILE A 172 1.90 7.30 -11.49
CA ILE A 172 1.51 8.53 -10.79
C ILE A 172 2.45 9.67 -11.18
N MET A 173 3.77 9.49 -11.17
CA MET A 173 4.71 10.54 -11.59
C MET A 173 4.52 10.92 -13.06
N ALA A 174 4.19 9.97 -13.94
CA ALA A 174 3.89 10.26 -15.34
C ALA A 174 2.62 11.13 -15.52
N THR A 175 1.65 11.00 -14.62
CA THR A 175 0.34 11.67 -14.73
C THR A 175 0.25 12.93 -13.86
N ASN A 176 0.89 12.92 -12.69
CA ASN A 176 0.82 13.91 -11.62
C ASN A 176 2.24 14.19 -11.07
N PRO A 177 3.14 14.79 -11.86
CA PRO A 177 4.56 14.96 -11.49
C PRO A 177 4.82 15.90 -10.31
N HIS A 178 3.78 16.58 -9.81
CA HIS A 178 3.85 17.47 -8.65
C HIS A 178 3.65 16.74 -7.31
N ILE A 179 3.27 15.46 -7.33
CA ILE A 179 3.12 14.65 -6.12
C ILE A 179 4.49 14.19 -5.62
N HIS A 180 4.73 14.34 -4.31
CA HIS A 180 5.89 13.75 -3.65
C HIS A 180 5.66 12.24 -3.48
N CYS A 181 6.15 11.46 -4.43
CA CYS A 181 6.07 9.99 -4.40
C CYS A 181 7.13 9.43 -3.43
N ILE A 182 6.69 8.68 -2.43
CA ILE A 182 7.52 8.04 -1.40
C ILE A 182 7.41 6.53 -1.59
N HIS A 183 8.47 5.90 -2.08
CA HIS A 183 8.55 4.46 -2.25
C HIS A 183 8.91 3.81 -0.91
N PHE A 184 7.92 3.19 -0.28
CA PHE A 184 8.05 2.65 1.06
C PHE A 184 7.75 1.16 1.09
N ILE A 185 8.65 0.38 1.69
CA ILE A 185 8.47 -1.06 1.87
C ILE A 185 8.84 -1.37 3.33
N GLY A 186 7.89 -1.82 4.14
CA GLY A 186 8.09 -2.00 5.59
C GLY A 186 9.18 -3.02 5.94
N ASP A 187 9.32 -4.07 5.13
CA ASP A 187 10.32 -5.12 5.32
C ASP A 187 11.60 -4.88 4.51
N GLU A 188 12.73 -4.79 5.20
CA GLU A 188 14.05 -4.55 4.61
C GLU A 188 14.57 -5.68 3.71
N GLN A 189 14.13 -6.93 3.93
CA GLN A 189 14.53 -8.05 3.08
C GLN A 189 13.77 -8.00 1.76
N TYR A 190 12.47 -7.72 1.80
CA TYR A 190 11.65 -7.60 0.59
C TYR A 190 11.95 -6.32 -0.19
N ALA A 191 12.33 -5.23 0.49
CA ALA A 191 12.78 -4.00 -0.16
C ALA A 191 13.98 -4.21 -1.10
N LYS A 192 14.80 -5.25 -0.87
CA LYS A 192 15.94 -5.61 -1.74
C LYS A 192 15.53 -6.38 -3.00
N LEU A 193 14.32 -6.95 -3.01
CA LEU A 193 13.78 -7.70 -4.14
C LEU A 193 13.00 -6.79 -5.08
N VAL A 194 12.46 -5.68 -4.59
CA VAL A 194 11.69 -4.73 -5.38
C VAL A 194 12.62 -3.78 -6.12
N SER A 195 12.36 -3.55 -7.42
CA SER A 195 13.16 -2.65 -8.24
C SER A 195 13.15 -1.22 -7.71
N ASP A 196 14.28 -0.53 -7.89
CA ASP A 196 14.33 0.91 -7.69
C ASP A 196 13.42 1.64 -8.68
N VAL A 197 12.84 2.74 -8.22
CA VAL A 197 12.06 3.66 -9.04
C VAL A 197 12.83 4.97 -9.14
N ASP A 198 13.19 5.36 -10.35
CA ASP A 198 13.86 6.64 -10.57
C ASP A 198 12.94 7.81 -10.21
N ASN A 199 13.52 8.87 -9.64
CA ASN A 199 12.86 10.16 -9.35
C ASN A 199 11.77 10.16 -8.28
N VAL A 200 11.60 9.07 -7.50
CA VAL A 200 10.82 9.17 -6.26
C VAL A 200 11.46 10.18 -5.31
N ALA A 201 10.63 10.88 -4.55
CA ALA A 201 11.08 11.91 -3.64
C ALA A 201 11.81 11.32 -2.42
N LEU A 202 11.44 10.10 -2.02
CA LEU A 202 12.09 9.31 -0.98
C LEU A 202 11.92 7.83 -1.29
N LYS A 203 12.96 7.02 -1.07
CA LYS A 203 12.86 5.57 -0.91
C LYS A 203 13.25 5.24 0.53
N SER A 204 12.42 4.49 1.26
CA SER A 204 12.69 4.16 2.66
C SER A 204 12.01 2.86 3.08
N THR A 205 12.53 2.26 4.14
CA THR A 205 11.89 1.15 4.88
C THR A 205 11.53 1.57 6.31
N CYS A 206 11.66 2.87 6.63
CA CYS A 206 11.54 3.42 7.97
C CYS A 206 10.53 4.57 8.04
N TRP A 207 9.43 4.36 8.74
CA TRP A 207 8.37 5.39 8.89
C TRP A 207 8.88 6.69 9.52
N ASN A 208 9.91 6.64 10.36
CA ASN A 208 10.49 7.85 10.95
C ASN A 208 11.17 8.73 9.89
N GLU A 209 11.77 8.13 8.86
CA GLU A 209 12.36 8.86 7.73
C GLU A 209 11.26 9.47 6.85
N VAL A 210 10.18 8.72 6.60
CA VAL A 210 8.98 9.22 5.89
C VAL A 210 8.40 10.44 6.60
N LYS A 211 8.16 10.34 7.92
CA LYS A 211 7.67 11.46 8.72
C LYS A 211 8.63 12.64 8.66
N HIS A 212 9.94 12.41 8.86
CA HIS A 212 10.93 13.49 8.81
C HIS A 212 10.97 14.19 7.45
N PHE A 213 10.87 13.44 6.36
CA PHE A 213 10.79 13.98 5.02
C PHE A 213 9.54 14.84 4.82
N ILE A 214 8.36 14.35 5.23
CA ILE A 214 7.10 15.10 5.12
C ILE A 214 7.14 16.37 5.97
N ASP A 215 7.54 16.28 7.25
CA ASP A 215 7.69 17.44 8.13
C ASP A 215 8.61 18.50 7.49
N ALA A 216 9.74 18.08 6.90
CA ALA A 216 10.67 18.98 6.23
C ALA A 216 10.08 19.66 4.99
N GLN A 217 9.28 18.95 4.17
CA GLN A 217 8.57 19.56 3.03
C GLN A 217 7.50 20.56 3.49
N LEU A 218 6.92 20.35 4.67
CA LEU A 218 5.94 21.24 5.27
C LEU A 218 6.55 22.34 6.14
N SER A 219 7.89 22.36 6.29
CA SER A 219 8.62 23.29 7.15
C SER A 219 8.19 23.26 8.63
N LEU A 220 7.95 22.05 9.16
CA LEU A 220 7.54 21.77 10.54
C LEU A 220 8.68 21.28 11.43
#